data_AF-A0A2T0SUX2-F1
#
_entry.id   AF-A0A2T0SUX2-F1
#
_cell.length_a   1.000
_cell.length_b   1.000
_cell.length_c   1.000
_cell.angle_alpha   90.00
_cell.angle_beta   90.00
_cell.angle_gamma   90.00
#
_symmetry.space_group_name_H-M   'P 1'
#
loop_
_entity.id
_entity.type
_entity.pdbx_description
1 polymer ?
#
loop_
_entity_poly.entity_id
_entity_poly.type
_entity_poly.pdbx_seq_one_letter_code
_entity_poly.pdbx_strand_id
1 'polypeptide(L)' 'MTELTYSEWRVATLAAGGHTNRAIAKRLHITVSTVEQHLTRVYRKLGVGRRADLIGHEALV' A
#
# COMPACT_ATOMS: atom_id res chain seq x y z
N MET A 1 10.57 -5.83 -12.63
CA MET A 1 9.39 -6.10 -11.78
C MET A 1 9.83 -5.98 -10.34
N THR A 2 9.45 -4.90 -9.65
CA THR A 2 9.84 -4.69 -8.26
C THR A 2 8.90 -5.50 -7.37
N GLU A 3 9.40 -6.63 -6.83
CA GLU A 3 8.64 -7.43 -5.88
C GLU A 3 8.38 -6.60 -4.60
N LEU A 4 7.11 -6.27 -4.38
CA LEU A 4 6.66 -5.84 -3.07
C LEU A 4 6.82 -7.00 -2.10
N THR A 5 7.28 -6.71 -0.88
CA THR A 5 7.17 -7.70 0.18
C THR A 5 5.70 -8.00 0.46
N TYR A 6 5.40 -9.15 1.06
CA TYR A 6 4.02 -9.51 1.41
C TYR A 6 3.31 -8.43 2.23
N SER A 7 4.00 -7.82 3.21
CA SER A 7 3.43 -6.72 4.02
C SER A 7 3.17 -5.45 3.21
N GLU A 8 4.08 -5.09 2.30
CA GLU A 8 3.91 -3.95 1.40
C GLU A 8 2.75 -4.18 0.42
N TRP A 9 2.63 -5.39 -0.13
CA TRP A 9 1.52 -5.78 -0.99
C TRP A 9 0.18 -5.68 -0.26
N ARG A 10 0.05 -6.25 0.94
CA ARG A 10 -1.19 -6.16 1.74
C ARG A 10 -1.60 -4.72 2.03
N VAL A 11 -0.64 -3.86 2.37
CA VAL A 11 -0.90 -2.43 2.60
C VAL A 11 -1.33 -1.75 1.29
N ALA A 12 -0.64 -2.02 0.19
CA ALA A 12 -0.93 -1.45 -1.12
C ALA A 12 -2.34 -1.84 -1.61
N THR A 13 -2.72 -3.11 -1.52
CA THR A 13 -4.04 -3.62 -1.92
C THR A 13 -5.16 -2.96 -1.11
N LEU A 14 -5.03 -2.89 0.22
CA LEU A 14 -6.05 -2.21 1.03
C LEU A 14 -6.10 -0.72 0.71
N ALA A 15 -4.96 -0.10 0.42
CA ALA A 15 -4.88 1.30 0.06
C ALA A 15 -5.52 1.61 -1.31
N ALA A 16 -5.26 0.77 -2.30
CA ALA A 16 -5.88 0.81 -3.63
C ALA A 16 -7.40 0.63 -3.52
N GLY A 17 -7.85 -0.32 -2.70
CA GLY A 17 -9.26 -0.51 -2.32
C GLY A 17 -9.86 0.56 -1.41
N GLY A 18 -9.26 1.75 -1.30
CA GLY A 18 -9.84 2.92 -0.63
C GLY A 18 -9.75 2.98 0.91
N HIS A 19 -9.09 2.04 1.57
CA HIS A 19 -9.05 2.00 3.04
C HIS A 19 -8.10 3.06 3.64
N THR A 20 -8.57 3.89 4.57
CA THR A 20 -7.69 4.87 5.24
C THR A 20 -6.52 4.18 5.98
N ASN A 21 -5.39 4.88 6.17
CA ASN A 21 -4.23 4.30 6.87
C ASN A 21 -4.59 3.79 8.27
N ARG A 22 -5.53 4.45 8.97
CA ARG A 22 -6.05 4.03 10.26
C ARG A 22 -6.86 2.73 10.20
N ALA A 23 -7.68 2.56 9.16
CA ALA A 23 -8.41 1.30 8.93
C ALA A 23 -7.46 0.15 8.60
N ILE A 24 -6.43 0.41 7.77
CA ILE A 24 -5.39 -0.56 7.43
C ILE A 24 -4.61 -0.97 8.69
N ALA A 25 -4.17 0.01 9.49
CA ALA A 25 -3.46 -0.21 10.75
C ALA A 25 -4.26 -1.13 11.69
N LYS A 26 -5.56 -0.85 11.87
CA LYS A 26 -6.46 -1.70 12.67
C LYS A 26 -6.59 -3.11 12.09
N ARG A 27 -6.75 -3.25 10.77
CA ARG A 27 -6.95 -4.55 10.11
C ARG A 27 -5.69 -5.42 10.11
N LEU A 28 -4.52 -4.80 10.04
CA LEU A 28 -3.23 -5.49 9.99
C LEU A 28 -2.56 -5.59 11.37
N HIS A 29 -3.21 -5.08 12.42
CA HIS A 29 -2.67 -5.04 13.78
C HIS A 29 -1.28 -4.37 13.87
N ILE A 30 -1.10 -3.26 13.15
CA ILE A 30 0.12 -2.45 13.15
C ILE A 30 -0.22 -0.97 13.43
N THR A 31 0.80 -0.15 13.65
CA THR A 31 0.61 1.30 13.82
C THR A 31 0.37 1.99 12.48
N VAL A 32 -0.26 3.18 12.53
CA VAL A 32 -0.43 4.04 11.35
C VAL A 32 0.93 4.43 10.74
N SER A 33 1.94 4.71 11.57
CA SER A 33 3.29 5.02 11.10
C SER A 33 3.95 3.88 10.32
N THR A 34 3.68 2.62 10.70
CA THR A 34 4.15 1.45 9.94
C THR A 34 3.45 1.35 8.59
N VAL A 35 2.15 1.65 8.53
CA VAL A 35 1.41 1.72 7.26
C VAL A 35 2.02 2.79 6.35
N GLU A 36 2.32 3.97 6.87
CA GLU A 36 2.94 5.08 6.12
C GLU A 36 4.34 4.72 5.60
N GLN A 37 5.15 4.05 6.41
CA GLN A 37 6.45 3.54 5.96
C GLN A 37 6.30 2.51 4.83
N HIS A 38 5.35 1.57 4.95
CA HIS A 38 5.09 0.61 3.88
C HIS A 38 4.63 1.31 2.60
N LEU A 39 3.70 2.26 2.68
CA LEU A 39 3.26 3.05 1.52
C LEU A 39 4.41 3.83 0.88
N THR A 40 5.28 4.45 1.69
CA THR A 40 6.46 5.17 1.17
C THR A 40 7.38 4.24 0.37
N ARG A 41 7.61 3.01 0.87
CA ARG A 41 8.42 2.01 0.15
C ARG A 41 7.72 1.50 -1.10
N VAL A 42 6.41 1.25 -1.03
CA VAL A 42 5.57 0.86 -2.17
C VAL A 42 5.65 1.91 -3.27
N TYR A 43 5.40 3.18 -2.96
CA TYR A 43 5.45 4.28 -3.91
C TYR A 43 6.81 4.38 -4.60
N ARG A 44 7.90 4.28 -3.84
CA ARG A 44 9.25 4.26 -4.40
C ARG A 44 9.51 3.04 -5.30
N LYS A 45 9.04 1.86 -4.90
CA LYS A 45 9.22 0.61 -5.67
C LYS A 45 8.41 0.60 -6.97
N LEU A 46 7.19 1.14 -6.94
CA LEU A 46 6.30 1.21 -8.10
C LEU A 46 6.55 2.46 -8.97
N GLY A 47 7.35 3.42 -8.49
CA GLY A 47 7.61 4.67 -9.20
C GLY A 47 6.40 5.60 -9.24
N VAL A 48 5.46 5.46 -8.29
CA VAL A 48 4.23 6.26 -8.23
C VAL A 48 4.31 7.35 -7.17
N GLY A 49 3.65 8.47 -7.41
CA GLY A 49 3.69 9.63 -6.51
C GLY A 49 2.48 9.76 -5.61
N ARG A 50 1.36 9.12 -5.97
CA ARG A 50 0.07 9.32 -5.30
C ARG A 50 -0.62 8.01 -5.04
N ARG A 51 -1.45 8.02 -4.00
CA ARG A 51 -2.33 6.91 -3.65
C ARG A 51 -3.28 6.51 -4.79
N ALA A 52 -3.77 7.50 -5.55
CA ALA A 52 -4.64 7.26 -6.71
C ALA A 52 -3.94 6.42 -7.80
N ASP A 53 -2.62 6.52 -7.91
CA ASP A 53 -1.83 5.76 -8.87
C ASP A 53 -1.78 4.26 -8.50
N LEU A 54 -2.06 3.89 -7.24
CA LEU A 54 -2.18 2.48 -6.82
C LEU A 54 -3.42 1.81 -7.41
N ILE A 55 -4.51 2.56 -7.62
CA ILE A 55 -5.79 2.03 -8.13
C ILE A 55 -5.61 1.47 -9.55
N GLY A 56 -4.70 2.06 -10.33
CA GLY A 56 -4.39 1.61 -11.69
C GLY A 56 -3.56 0.32 -11.77
N HIS A 57 -2.92 -0.11 -10.67
CA HIS A 57 -2.08 -1.31 -10.65
C HIS A 57 -2.82 -2.60 -10.24
N GLU A 58 -4.09 -2.52 -9.80
CA GLU A 58 -4.90 -3.68 -9.41
C GLU A 58 -5.46 -4.49 -10.59
N ALA A 59 -5.29 -4.02 -11.83
CA ALA A 59 -5.91 -4.62 -13.02
C ALA A 59 -5.15 -5.82 -13.64
N LEU A 60 -4.09 -6.34 -13.02
CA LEU A 60 -3.30 -7.46 -13.57
C LEU A 60 -2.98 -8.51 -12.50
N VAL A 61 -3.99 -9.16 -11.92
CA VAL A 61 -3.82 -10.51 -11.36
C VAL A 61 -5.10 -11.32 -11.51
#